data_AF-A0A961JXP0-F1
#
_entry.id   AF-A0A961JXP0-F1
#
_cell.length_a   1.000
_cell.length_b   1.000
_cell.length_c   1.000
_cell.angle_alpha   90.00
_cell.angle_beta   90.00
_cell.angle_gamma   90.00
#
_symmetry.space_group_name_H-M   'P 1'
#
loop_
_entity.id
_entity.type
_entity.pdbx_description
1 polymer ?
#
loop_
_entity_poly.entity_id
_entity_poly.type
_entity_poly.pdbx_seq_one_letter_code
_entity_poly.pdbx_strand_id
1 'polypeptide(L)'
;MKTTGVFALAAGAAVIGLLIGIGIGRSGKSELAERAERQDELSASVAALSDKVGAMEGRFDEISQSIGSVGKNLEGQSQRFGDLSERIGEIGTQMSDSVSGMASDLSGKFAQQFDGLGQRLAGLGSQGGGGSGGAPAKGERVSPGETLKLGDDGARLFLSAVNAESKTARVSINGIGLQTLTVGTPVNAGNCQVTLTGIDAPAAMIDTTCDGKQASAGGEEASGGSEPAGLGAGTEISIAQAASLADGAVKIYLSRIDTAAGTARIAVNGTQVSDLTMQNPVKAGDCTVNLTGFTERSVSVEASC
;
A
#
# COMPACT_ATOMS: atom_id res chain seq x y z
N MET A 1 -76.38 -51.21 21.55
CA MET A 1 -76.92 -52.29 20.70
C MET A 1 -75.93 -53.45 20.70
N LYS A 2 -76.47 -54.66 20.89
CA LYS A 2 -75.87 -56.00 20.89
C LYS A 2 -74.53 -56.19 20.17
N THR A 3 -73.60 -56.85 20.85
CA THR A 3 -72.61 -57.77 20.24
C THR A 3 -72.60 -59.11 21.00
N THR A 4 -73.73 -59.81 20.90
CA THR A 4 -73.77 -61.28 20.85
C THR A 4 -72.90 -61.74 19.69
N GLY A 5 -71.79 -62.46 19.92
CA GLY A 5 -70.97 -62.97 18.81
C GLY A 5 -69.68 -63.72 19.14
N VAL A 6 -69.30 -63.88 20.42
CA VAL A 6 -68.00 -64.48 20.78
C VAL A 6 -68.04 -66.01 20.93
N PHE A 7 -69.22 -66.64 21.02
CA PHE A 7 -69.32 -68.09 21.29
C PHE A 7 -69.44 -69.00 20.06
N ALA A 8 -69.51 -68.46 18.84
CA ALA A 8 -69.63 -69.28 17.62
C ALA A 8 -68.29 -69.66 16.96
N LEU A 9 -67.17 -69.05 17.36
CA LEU A 9 -65.89 -69.18 16.64
C LEU A 9 -64.99 -70.32 17.16
N ALA A 10 -65.25 -70.84 18.36
CA ALA A 10 -64.44 -71.91 18.95
C ALA A 10 -64.75 -73.31 18.39
N ALA A 11 -65.94 -73.52 17.81
CA ALA A 11 -66.33 -74.82 17.25
C ALA A 11 -65.85 -75.04 15.81
N GLY A 12 -65.58 -73.97 15.04
CA GLY A 12 -65.16 -74.07 13.64
C GLY A 12 -63.67 -74.42 13.45
N ALA A 13 -62.79 -73.91 14.31
CA ALA A 13 -61.35 -74.14 14.19
C ALA A 13 -60.94 -75.60 14.49
N ALA A 14 -61.65 -76.27 15.41
CA ALA A 14 -61.39 -77.66 15.75
C ALA A 14 -61.81 -78.63 14.64
N VAL A 15 -62.88 -78.32 13.90
CA VAL A 15 -63.39 -79.18 12.81
C VAL A 15 -62.56 -79.02 11.54
N ILE A 16 -62.07 -77.81 11.23
CA ILE A 16 -61.19 -77.58 10.08
C ILE A 16 -59.80 -78.20 10.31
N GLY A 17 -59.26 -78.14 11.52
CA GLY A 17 -58.02 -78.85 11.88
C GLY A 17 -58.15 -80.37 11.80
N LEU A 18 -59.33 -80.92 12.16
CA LEU A 18 -59.61 -82.36 12.09
C LEU A 18 -59.82 -82.85 10.65
N LEU A 19 -60.45 -82.05 9.78
CA LEU A 19 -60.72 -82.42 8.38
C LEU A 19 -59.47 -82.30 7.48
N ILE A 20 -58.55 -81.38 7.78
CA ILE A 20 -57.27 -81.28 7.06
C ILE A 20 -56.30 -82.41 7.49
N GLY A 21 -56.42 -82.92 8.73
CA GLY A 21 -55.55 -83.98 9.27
C GLY A 21 -55.77 -85.39 8.70
N ILE A 22 -56.89 -85.66 8.03
CA ILE A 22 -57.25 -87.02 7.58
C ILE A 22 -56.96 -87.25 6.08
N GLY A 23 -56.86 -86.20 5.26
CA GLY A 23 -56.75 -86.32 3.79
C GLY A 23 -55.33 -86.22 3.18
N ILE A 24 -54.34 -85.75 3.93
CA ILE A 24 -52.99 -85.50 3.38
C ILE A 24 -52.06 -86.66 3.73
N GLY A 25 -51.92 -87.59 2.78
CA GLY A 25 -50.96 -88.69 2.83
C GLY A 25 -49.51 -88.20 3.01
N ARG A 26 -48.61 -89.13 3.36
CA ARG A 26 -47.18 -88.94 3.72
C ARG A 26 -46.39 -87.90 2.90
N SER A 27 -46.80 -87.59 1.67
CA SER A 27 -46.19 -86.59 0.77
C SER A 27 -46.44 -85.12 1.17
N GLY A 28 -47.50 -84.79 1.91
CA GLY A 28 -47.76 -83.39 2.31
C GLY A 28 -47.07 -82.98 3.62
N LYS A 29 -46.56 -83.95 4.41
CA LYS A 29 -45.80 -83.64 5.63
C LYS A 29 -44.47 -82.94 5.33
N SER A 30 -43.84 -83.25 4.20
CA SER A 30 -42.62 -82.56 3.74
C SER A 30 -42.93 -81.14 3.26
N GLU A 31 -44.06 -80.94 2.56
CA GLU A 31 -44.44 -79.61 2.05
C GLU A 31 -44.90 -78.65 3.18
N LEU A 32 -45.54 -79.19 4.22
CA LEU A 32 -45.87 -78.45 5.44
C LEU A 32 -44.62 -78.09 6.26
N ALA A 33 -43.62 -78.98 6.32
CA ALA A 33 -42.35 -78.69 6.98
C ALA A 33 -41.56 -77.59 6.25
N GLU A 34 -41.48 -77.66 4.91
CA GLU A 34 -40.80 -76.64 4.11
C GLU A 34 -41.53 -75.28 4.18
N ARG A 35 -42.87 -75.26 4.18
CA ARG A 35 -43.64 -74.03 4.39
C ARG A 35 -43.45 -73.45 5.79
N ALA A 36 -43.29 -74.30 6.81
CA ALA A 36 -43.00 -73.85 8.17
C ALA A 36 -41.62 -73.18 8.25
N GLU A 37 -40.57 -73.78 7.67
CA GLU A 37 -39.24 -73.18 7.62
C GLU A 37 -39.23 -71.84 6.86
N ARG A 38 -39.91 -71.75 5.71
CA ARG A 38 -40.04 -70.47 4.98
C ARG A 38 -40.81 -69.42 5.77
N GLN A 39 -41.80 -69.82 6.56
CA GLN A 39 -42.57 -68.90 7.39
C GLN A 39 -41.71 -68.34 8.55
N ASP A 40 -40.85 -69.18 9.14
CA ASP A 40 -39.89 -68.76 10.16
C ASP A 40 -38.84 -67.79 9.58
N GLU A 41 -38.32 -68.07 8.39
CA GLU A 41 -37.37 -67.19 7.69
C GLU A 41 -38.00 -65.84 7.30
N LEU A 42 -39.25 -65.86 6.83
CA LEU A 42 -39.99 -64.64 6.51
C LEU A 42 -40.29 -63.82 7.76
N SER A 43 -40.64 -64.47 8.87
CA SER A 43 -40.84 -63.83 10.18
C SER A 43 -39.55 -63.15 10.66
N ALA A 44 -38.42 -63.84 10.56
CA ALA A 44 -37.11 -63.28 10.89
C ALA A 44 -36.75 -62.09 9.99
N SER A 45 -37.04 -62.18 8.70
CA SER A 45 -36.80 -61.11 7.74
C SER A 45 -37.66 -59.87 8.02
N VAL A 46 -38.93 -60.06 8.38
CA VAL A 46 -39.86 -58.98 8.75
C VAL A 46 -39.42 -58.31 10.04
N ALA A 47 -38.97 -59.09 11.04
CA ALA A 47 -38.42 -58.54 12.28
C ALA A 47 -37.18 -57.67 12.00
N ALA A 48 -36.23 -58.18 11.20
CA ALA A 48 -35.05 -57.42 10.81
C ALA A 48 -35.38 -56.16 9.98
N LEU A 49 -36.44 -56.20 9.17
CA LEU A 49 -36.90 -55.03 8.43
C LEU A 49 -37.55 -54.00 9.37
N SER A 50 -38.33 -54.45 10.35
CA SER A 50 -38.91 -53.60 11.40
C SER A 50 -37.82 -52.87 12.20
N ASP A 51 -36.75 -53.56 12.56
CA ASP A 51 -35.60 -52.96 13.26
C ASP A 51 -34.92 -51.89 12.40
N LYS A 52 -34.73 -52.16 11.10
CA LYS A 52 -34.17 -51.18 10.15
C LYS A 52 -35.06 -49.95 9.98
N VAL A 53 -36.39 -50.13 9.95
CA VAL A 53 -37.35 -49.02 9.88
C VAL A 53 -37.27 -48.17 11.14
N GLY A 54 -37.26 -48.78 12.33
CA GLY A 54 -37.09 -48.04 13.59
C GLY A 54 -35.77 -47.28 13.65
N ALA A 55 -34.68 -47.85 13.13
CA ALA A 55 -33.40 -47.16 13.02
C ALA A 55 -33.45 -45.98 12.02
N MET A 56 -34.18 -46.11 10.90
CA MET A 56 -34.40 -45.01 9.96
C MET A 56 -35.23 -43.88 10.57
N GLU A 57 -36.27 -44.20 11.33
CA GLU A 57 -37.08 -43.21 12.06
C GLU A 57 -36.21 -42.41 13.03
N GLY A 58 -35.35 -43.08 13.81
CA GLY A 58 -34.41 -42.41 14.70
C GLY A 58 -33.44 -41.47 13.97
N ARG A 59 -32.92 -41.88 12.80
CA ARG A 59 -32.08 -41.02 11.96
C ARG A 59 -32.86 -39.83 11.40
N PHE A 60 -34.13 -40.01 11.08
CA PHE A 60 -34.98 -38.94 10.56
C PHE A 60 -35.27 -37.88 11.62
N ASP A 61 -35.47 -38.30 12.87
CA ASP A 61 -35.61 -37.39 14.01
C ASP A 61 -34.31 -36.59 14.25
N GLU A 62 -33.16 -37.25 14.21
CA GLU A 62 -31.85 -36.60 14.37
C GLU A 62 -31.55 -35.60 13.24
N ILE A 63 -31.89 -35.95 11.99
CA ILE A 63 -31.78 -35.04 10.85
C ILE A 63 -32.73 -33.85 11.02
N SER A 64 -33.96 -34.08 11.47
CA SER A 64 -34.95 -33.01 11.71
C SER A 64 -34.45 -32.02 12.79
N GLN A 65 -33.83 -32.53 13.85
CA GLN A 65 -33.20 -31.70 14.89
C GLN A 65 -31.99 -30.92 14.35
N SER A 66 -31.17 -31.55 13.51
CA SER A 66 -30.01 -30.92 12.87
C SER A 66 -30.44 -29.78 11.95
N ILE A 67 -31.46 -30.01 11.11
CA ILE A 67 -32.03 -28.98 10.22
C ILE A 67 -32.59 -27.82 11.05
N GLY A 68 -33.31 -28.09 12.14
CA GLY A 68 -33.82 -27.05 13.03
C GLY A 68 -32.70 -26.21 13.67
N SER A 69 -31.58 -26.84 14.02
CA SER A 69 -30.41 -26.17 14.59
C SER A 69 -29.67 -25.32 13.55
N VAL A 70 -29.51 -25.84 12.33
CA VAL A 70 -28.95 -25.10 11.19
C VAL A 70 -29.82 -23.88 10.86
N GLY A 71 -31.15 -24.03 10.86
CA GLY A 71 -32.07 -22.92 10.64
C GLY A 71 -31.89 -21.78 11.64
N LYS A 72 -31.78 -22.09 12.94
CA LYS A 72 -31.52 -21.10 13.99
C LYS A 72 -30.16 -20.40 13.81
N ASN A 73 -29.13 -21.14 13.42
CA ASN A 73 -27.81 -20.57 13.16
C ASN A 73 -27.82 -19.61 11.96
N LEU A 74 -28.53 -19.98 10.89
CA LEU A 74 -28.65 -19.16 9.69
C LEU A 74 -29.41 -17.86 9.97
N GLU A 75 -30.47 -17.92 10.77
CA GLU A 75 -31.20 -16.74 11.20
C GLU A 75 -30.35 -15.81 12.06
N GLY A 76 -29.56 -16.37 12.99
CA GLY A 76 -28.59 -15.61 13.78
C GLY A 76 -27.46 -14.99 12.93
N GLN A 77 -27.00 -15.68 11.87
CA GLN A 77 -26.05 -15.09 10.91
C GLN A 77 -26.69 -13.95 10.12
N SER A 78 -27.92 -14.12 9.63
CA SER A 78 -28.64 -13.07 8.89
C SER A 78 -28.78 -11.79 9.72
N GLN A 79 -29.14 -11.92 11.00
CA GLN A 79 -29.20 -10.80 11.94
C GLN A 79 -27.84 -10.10 12.10
N ARG A 80 -26.76 -10.87 12.30
CA ARG A 80 -25.41 -10.30 12.39
C ARG A 80 -24.97 -9.58 11.12
N PHE A 81 -25.34 -10.10 9.94
CA PHE A 81 -25.07 -9.41 8.67
C PHE A 81 -25.87 -8.12 8.55
N GLY A 82 -27.12 -8.10 9.00
CA GLY A 82 -27.93 -6.88 9.11
C GLY A 82 -27.25 -5.82 9.97
N ASP A 83 -26.90 -6.18 11.22
CA ASP A 83 -26.20 -5.29 12.16
C ASP A 83 -24.87 -4.78 11.61
N LEU A 84 -24.10 -5.65 10.94
CA LEU A 84 -22.83 -5.27 10.33
C LEU A 84 -23.05 -4.28 9.19
N SER A 85 -24.06 -4.50 8.35
CA SER A 85 -24.41 -3.60 7.25
C SER A 85 -24.83 -2.23 7.76
N GLU A 86 -25.59 -2.17 8.84
CA GLU A 86 -26.01 -0.92 9.48
C GLU A 86 -24.80 -0.16 10.04
N ARG A 87 -23.92 -0.84 10.79
CA ARG A 87 -22.66 -0.26 11.31
C ARG A 87 -21.75 0.24 10.20
N ILE A 88 -21.64 -0.49 9.09
CA ILE A 88 -20.86 -0.03 7.94
C ILE A 88 -21.46 1.24 7.33
N GLY A 89 -22.79 1.31 7.24
CA GLY A 89 -23.51 2.53 6.83
C GLY A 89 -23.20 3.72 7.73
N GLU A 90 -23.28 3.53 9.05
CA GLU A 90 -22.95 4.56 10.05
C GLU A 90 -21.48 5.00 9.99
N ILE A 91 -20.54 4.07 9.83
CA ILE A 91 -19.12 4.40 9.66
C ILE A 91 -18.92 5.21 8.38
N GLY A 92 -19.61 4.84 7.30
CA GLY A 92 -19.58 5.55 6.03
C GLY A 92 -20.04 7.01 6.16
N THR A 93 -21.17 7.24 6.83
CA THR A 93 -21.67 8.60 7.08
C THR A 93 -20.74 9.39 8.00
N GLN A 94 -20.29 8.79 9.11
CA GLN A 94 -19.36 9.43 10.04
C GLN A 94 -18.04 9.81 9.36
N MET A 95 -17.50 8.95 8.50
CA MET A 95 -16.28 9.24 7.74
C MET A 95 -16.52 10.36 6.72
N SER A 96 -17.64 10.35 6.01
CA SER A 96 -18.03 11.43 5.09
C SER A 96 -18.15 12.78 5.79
N ASP A 97 -18.79 12.80 6.96
CA ASP A 97 -18.96 14.01 7.77
C ASP A 97 -17.61 14.52 8.30
N SER A 98 -16.75 13.60 8.76
CA SER A 98 -15.42 13.94 9.25
C SER A 98 -14.53 14.51 8.15
N VAL A 99 -14.51 13.89 6.96
CA VAL A 99 -13.75 14.39 5.81
C VAL A 99 -14.30 15.74 5.33
N SER A 100 -15.63 15.89 5.27
CA SER A 100 -16.27 17.17 4.90
C SER A 100 -15.93 18.28 5.90
N GLY A 101 -15.91 17.95 7.20
CA GLY A 101 -15.49 18.84 8.27
C GLY A 101 -14.02 19.26 8.15
N MET A 102 -13.11 18.29 7.93
CA MET A 102 -11.68 18.59 7.71
C MET A 102 -11.47 19.47 6.49
N ALA A 103 -12.13 19.17 5.36
CA ALA A 103 -12.03 19.97 4.15
C ALA A 103 -12.52 21.41 4.37
N SER A 104 -13.61 21.59 5.11
CA SER A 104 -14.14 22.91 5.48
C SER A 104 -13.18 23.67 6.39
N ASP A 105 -12.59 23.02 7.40
CA ASP A 105 -11.62 23.62 8.32
C ASP A 105 -10.32 24.04 7.61
N LEU A 106 -9.79 23.16 6.75
CA LEU A 106 -8.64 23.45 5.89
C LEU A 106 -8.93 24.65 4.98
N SER A 107 -10.07 24.65 4.29
CA SER A 107 -10.51 25.76 3.43
C SER A 107 -10.63 27.06 4.21
N GLY A 108 -11.22 27.03 5.40
CA GLY A 108 -11.35 28.19 6.28
C GLY A 108 -9.99 28.75 6.72
N LYS A 109 -9.06 27.88 7.11
CA LYS A 109 -7.68 28.29 7.46
C LYS A 109 -6.93 28.88 6.28
N PHE A 110 -7.06 28.30 5.09
CA PHE A 110 -6.47 28.87 3.87
C PHE A 110 -7.05 30.25 3.56
N ALA A 111 -8.38 30.43 3.65
CA ALA A 111 -9.02 31.72 3.45
C ALA A 111 -8.49 32.79 4.44
N GLN A 112 -8.34 32.43 5.72
CA GLN A 112 -7.77 33.31 6.74
C GLN A 112 -6.31 33.70 6.45
N GLN A 113 -5.49 32.76 5.97
CA GLN A 113 -4.11 33.05 5.58
C GLN A 113 -4.05 34.00 4.38
N PHE A 114 -4.87 33.78 3.36
CA PHE A 114 -4.95 34.68 2.20
C PHE A 114 -5.43 36.08 2.58
N ASP A 115 -6.43 36.19 3.45
CA ASP A 115 -6.91 37.48 3.95
C ASP A 115 -5.81 38.22 4.73
N GLY A 116 -5.09 37.52 5.61
CA GLY A 116 -3.95 38.08 6.34
C GLY A 116 -2.80 38.51 5.41
N LEU A 117 -2.53 37.76 4.33
CA LEU A 117 -1.56 38.17 3.31
C LEU A 117 -2.04 39.42 2.56
N GLY A 118 -3.33 39.48 2.22
CA GLY A 118 -3.96 40.63 1.58
C GLY A 118 -3.86 41.90 2.42
N GLN A 119 -4.09 41.81 3.73
CA GLN A 119 -3.93 42.91 4.67
C GLN A 119 -2.48 43.39 4.77
N ARG A 120 -1.51 42.46 4.81
CA ARG A 120 -0.07 42.80 4.81
C ARG A 120 0.34 43.48 3.50
N LEU A 121 -0.14 42.98 2.36
CA LEU A 121 0.14 43.55 1.06
C LEU A 121 -0.48 44.96 0.90
N ALA A 122 -1.70 45.17 1.40
CA ALA A 122 -2.32 46.50 1.46
C ALA A 122 -1.52 47.47 2.37
N GLY A 123 -0.96 46.96 3.47
CA GLY A 123 -0.03 47.71 4.33
C GLY A 123 1.25 48.11 3.59
N LEU A 124 1.85 47.20 2.81
CA LEU A 124 3.04 47.48 1.99
C LEU A 124 2.75 48.47 0.85
N GLY A 125 1.57 48.36 0.21
CA GLY A 125 1.12 49.32 -0.80
C GLY A 125 0.98 50.76 -0.26
N SER A 126 0.83 50.91 1.06
CA SER A 126 0.78 52.20 1.74
C SER A 126 2.17 52.71 2.20
N GLN A 127 3.22 51.88 2.13
CA GLN A 127 4.58 52.17 2.58
C GLN A 127 5.62 52.11 1.44
N GLY A 128 5.17 51.98 0.19
CA GLY A 128 6.01 51.90 -1.02
C GLY A 128 6.27 53.24 -1.73
N GLY A 129 6.02 54.37 -1.09
CA GLY A 129 6.34 55.71 -1.59
C GLY A 129 7.58 56.28 -0.92
N GLY A 130 8.75 55.65 -1.08
CA GLY A 130 9.95 56.13 -0.39
C GLY A 130 11.23 55.39 -0.71
N GLY A 131 11.85 55.73 -1.84
CA GLY A 131 13.30 55.72 -2.01
C GLY A 131 14.00 54.37 -2.21
N SER A 132 14.37 54.06 -3.45
CA SER A 132 15.56 53.25 -3.71
C SER A 132 16.41 53.93 -4.78
N GLY A 133 17.24 54.86 -4.32
CA GLY A 133 18.46 55.28 -5.00
C GLY A 133 19.64 54.63 -4.28
N GLY A 134 19.71 53.30 -4.31
CA GLY A 134 20.89 52.55 -3.87
C GLY A 134 21.77 52.25 -5.09
N ALA A 135 23.05 52.62 -5.03
CA ALA A 135 24.03 52.33 -6.08
C ALA A 135 24.01 50.85 -6.47
N PRO A 136 24.25 50.49 -7.75
CA PRO A 136 24.28 49.10 -8.18
C PRO A 136 25.30 48.31 -7.35
N ALA A 137 24.84 47.20 -6.75
CA ALA A 137 25.73 46.28 -6.05
C ALA A 137 26.76 45.71 -7.05
N LYS A 138 28.05 45.92 -6.76
CA LYS A 138 29.17 45.48 -7.60
C LYS A 138 29.48 44.01 -7.31
N GLY A 139 29.63 43.15 -8.31
CA GLY A 139 30.03 41.75 -8.12
C GLY A 139 29.42 40.79 -9.14
N GLU A 140 29.80 39.52 -9.05
CA GLU A 140 29.24 38.43 -9.85
C GLU A 140 27.90 37.97 -9.26
N ARG A 141 26.93 37.67 -10.12
CA ARG A 141 25.61 37.20 -9.70
C ARG A 141 25.66 35.68 -9.54
N VAL A 142 25.41 35.18 -8.34
CA VAL A 142 25.43 33.74 -8.04
C VAL A 142 24.07 33.29 -7.52
N SER A 143 23.52 32.20 -8.05
CA SER A 143 22.24 31.62 -7.63
C SER A 143 22.41 30.45 -6.64
N PRO A 144 21.43 30.15 -5.77
CA PRO A 144 21.49 28.97 -4.92
C PRO A 144 21.66 27.68 -5.74
N GLY A 145 22.57 26.80 -5.32
CA GLY A 145 22.97 25.61 -6.06
C GLY A 145 24.15 25.82 -7.01
N GLU A 146 24.58 27.07 -7.22
CA GLU A 146 25.68 27.41 -8.11
C GLU A 146 27.03 27.46 -7.37
N THR A 147 28.11 27.17 -8.11
CA THR A 147 29.48 27.27 -7.61
C THR A 147 30.25 28.31 -8.40
N LEU A 148 30.69 29.37 -7.72
CA LEU A 148 31.58 30.39 -8.26
C LEU A 148 33.04 29.99 -8.06
N LYS A 149 33.86 30.06 -9.11
CA LYS A 149 35.31 29.89 -9.00
C LYS A 149 35.95 31.16 -8.45
N LEU A 150 36.79 31.02 -7.43
CA LEU A 150 37.53 32.10 -6.80
C LEU A 150 38.96 32.11 -7.35
N GLY A 151 39.29 33.11 -8.16
CA GLY A 151 40.62 33.26 -8.76
C GLY A 151 41.06 32.08 -9.65
N ASP A 152 42.36 32.03 -9.96
CA ASP A 152 42.94 31.00 -10.83
C ASP A 152 43.28 29.70 -10.07
N ASP A 153 43.53 29.78 -8.76
CA ASP A 153 44.02 28.70 -7.89
C ASP A 153 42.99 27.59 -7.58
N GLY A 154 41.82 27.64 -8.21
CA GLY A 154 40.82 26.57 -8.13
C GLY A 154 39.98 26.56 -6.85
N ALA A 155 40.06 27.62 -6.03
CA ALA A 155 39.14 27.81 -4.91
C ALA A 155 37.69 27.97 -5.42
N ARG A 156 36.71 27.47 -4.66
CA ARG A 156 35.31 27.39 -5.08
C ARG A 156 34.39 27.87 -3.96
N LEU A 157 33.41 28.70 -4.32
CA LEU A 157 32.34 29.13 -3.44
C LEU A 157 31.03 28.53 -3.93
N PHE A 158 30.40 27.69 -3.11
CA PHE A 158 29.07 27.17 -3.36
C PHE A 158 28.03 28.01 -2.61
N LEU A 159 27.01 28.50 -3.30
CA LEU A 159 25.91 29.24 -2.67
C LEU A 159 24.77 28.28 -2.32
N SER A 160 24.44 28.14 -1.04
CA SER A 160 23.38 27.24 -0.56
C SER A 160 22.03 27.92 -0.43
N ALA A 161 22.00 29.17 0.05
CA ALA A 161 20.76 29.92 0.26
C ALA A 161 21.01 31.42 0.36
N VAL A 162 19.99 32.22 0.04
CA VAL A 162 20.00 33.69 0.16
C VAL A 162 18.80 34.11 0.99
N ASN A 163 19.00 35.07 1.90
CA ASN A 163 17.93 35.66 2.70
C ASN A 163 17.95 37.18 2.52
N ALA A 164 16.99 37.67 1.72
CA ALA A 164 16.85 39.09 1.41
C ALA A 164 16.44 39.93 2.62
N GLU A 165 15.65 39.37 3.54
CA GLU A 165 15.18 40.08 4.74
C GLU A 165 16.34 40.35 5.71
N SER A 166 17.18 39.34 5.96
CA SER A 166 18.33 39.45 6.88
C SER A 166 19.61 39.95 6.21
N LYS A 167 19.60 40.19 4.89
CA LYS A 167 20.77 40.59 4.10
C LYS A 167 21.94 39.61 4.28
N THR A 168 21.65 38.31 4.25
CA THR A 168 22.64 37.24 4.39
C THR A 168 22.61 36.22 3.26
N ALA A 169 23.74 35.55 3.04
CA ALA A 169 23.88 34.41 2.13
C ALA A 169 24.61 33.27 2.84
N ARG A 170 24.14 32.02 2.68
CA ARG A 170 24.82 30.83 3.17
C ARG A 170 25.70 30.27 2.07
N VAL A 171 27.00 30.19 2.33
CA VAL A 171 27.99 29.70 1.36
C VAL A 171 28.85 28.61 1.96
N SER A 172 29.40 27.75 1.12
CA SER A 172 30.55 26.91 1.46
C SER A 172 31.74 27.36 0.63
N ILE A 173 32.91 27.53 1.26
CA ILE A 173 34.13 27.89 0.53
C ILE A 173 35.09 26.70 0.62
N ASN A 174 35.57 26.24 -0.54
CA ASN A 174 36.44 25.08 -0.69
C ASN A 174 35.87 23.79 -0.08
N GLY A 175 34.55 23.67 0.02
CA GLY A 175 33.86 22.52 0.62
C GLY A 175 33.94 22.44 2.15
N ILE A 176 34.48 23.47 2.82
CA ILE A 176 34.63 23.50 4.28
C ILE A 176 33.36 24.09 4.90
N GLY A 177 32.40 23.23 5.23
CA GLY A 177 31.20 23.59 5.99
C GLY A 177 30.34 24.70 5.34
N LEU A 178 29.22 25.03 5.99
CA LEU A 178 28.39 26.17 5.58
C LEU A 178 28.64 27.33 6.55
N GLN A 179 28.93 28.50 5.98
CA GLN A 179 29.11 29.76 6.70
C GLN A 179 28.15 30.82 6.16
N THR A 180 27.88 31.84 6.97
CA THR A 180 26.98 32.94 6.61
C THR A 180 27.79 34.17 6.25
N LEU A 181 27.61 34.68 5.03
CA LEU A 181 28.07 36.01 4.63
C LEU A 181 26.98 37.04 4.93
N THR A 182 27.39 38.20 5.40
CA THR A 182 26.52 39.36 5.64
C THR A 182 26.91 40.47 4.68
N VAL A 183 25.91 41.16 4.11
CA VAL A 183 26.17 42.24 3.14
C VAL A 183 27.14 43.27 3.72
N GLY A 184 28.19 43.59 2.97
CA GLY A 184 29.22 44.56 3.33
C GLY A 184 30.29 44.04 4.29
N THR A 185 30.23 42.78 4.71
CA THR A 185 31.25 42.17 5.58
C THR A 185 32.13 41.20 4.78
N PRO A 186 33.41 41.53 4.54
CA PRO A 186 34.32 40.64 3.83
C PRO A 186 34.70 39.42 4.67
N VAL A 187 34.85 38.27 4.02
CA VAL A 187 35.38 37.04 4.62
C VAL A 187 36.60 36.58 3.83
N ASN A 188 37.66 36.22 4.56
CA ASN A 188 38.89 35.72 3.95
C ASN A 188 38.80 34.22 3.69
N ALA A 189 39.21 33.80 2.50
CA ALA A 189 39.29 32.41 2.07
C ALA A 189 40.64 32.20 1.36
N GLY A 190 41.68 31.84 2.14
CA GLY A 190 43.04 31.76 1.63
C GLY A 190 43.58 33.14 1.23
N ASN A 191 44.05 33.26 -0.01
CA ASN A 191 44.50 34.50 -0.65
C ASN A 191 43.37 35.38 -1.23
N CYS A 192 42.12 34.90 -1.16
CA CYS A 192 40.95 35.60 -1.66
C CYS A 192 40.14 36.25 -0.53
N GLN A 193 39.68 37.47 -0.76
CA GLN A 193 38.63 38.13 0.02
C GLN A 193 37.31 38.04 -0.75
N VAL A 194 36.28 37.51 -0.09
CA VAL A 194 34.93 37.35 -0.64
C VAL A 194 34.00 38.29 0.10
N THR A 195 33.27 39.13 -0.63
CA THR A 195 32.32 40.09 -0.07
C THR A 195 30.95 39.90 -0.69
N LEU A 196 29.93 39.72 0.15
CA LEU A 196 28.54 39.85 -0.28
C LEU A 196 28.24 41.36 -0.41
N THR A 197 28.05 41.86 -1.62
CA THR A 197 27.85 43.30 -1.87
C THR A 197 26.38 43.68 -1.96
N GLY A 198 25.51 42.70 -2.24
CA GLY A 198 24.08 42.89 -2.32
C GLY A 198 23.33 41.58 -2.48
N ILE A 199 22.01 41.66 -2.41
CA ILE A 199 21.09 40.56 -2.68
C ILE A 199 20.12 41.02 -3.76
N ASP A 200 20.08 40.30 -4.87
CA ASP A 200 19.12 40.46 -5.96
C ASP A 200 18.30 39.18 -6.08
N ALA A 201 17.33 39.03 -5.18
CA ALA A 201 16.63 37.77 -4.94
C ALA A 201 16.11 37.15 -6.25
N PRO A 202 16.33 35.84 -6.49
CA PRO A 202 16.87 34.84 -5.55
C PRO A 202 18.42 34.76 -5.49
N ALA A 203 19.13 35.64 -6.19
CA ALA A 203 20.59 35.61 -6.31
C ALA A 203 21.31 36.51 -5.29
N ALA A 204 22.58 36.23 -5.08
CA ALA A 204 23.51 37.05 -4.30
C ALA A 204 24.52 37.73 -5.23
N MET A 205 24.91 38.95 -4.90
CA MET A 205 26.00 39.67 -5.58
C MET A 205 27.27 39.48 -4.78
N ILE A 206 28.25 38.78 -5.35
CA ILE A 206 29.49 38.40 -4.67
C ILE A 206 30.67 39.06 -5.39
N ASP A 207 31.39 39.93 -4.70
CA ASP A 207 32.65 40.48 -5.18
C ASP A 207 33.81 39.66 -4.60
N THR A 208 34.78 39.33 -5.45
CA THR A 208 35.93 38.51 -5.07
C THR A 208 37.22 39.21 -5.49
N THR A 209 38.14 39.33 -4.54
CA THR A 209 39.46 39.92 -4.76
C THR A 209 40.52 38.94 -4.28
N CYS A 210 41.32 38.41 -5.20
CA CYS A 210 42.39 37.46 -4.89
C CYS A 210 43.74 38.08 -5.28
N ASP A 211 44.74 38.06 -4.39
CA ASP A 211 46.07 38.64 -4.65
C ASP A 211 46.06 40.09 -5.18
N GLY A 212 45.06 40.88 -4.78
CA GLY A 212 44.86 42.25 -5.26
C GLY A 212 44.33 42.38 -6.70
N LYS A 213 44.01 41.28 -7.37
CA LYS A 213 43.32 41.25 -8.67
C LYS A 213 41.83 40.98 -8.44
N GLN A 214 41.00 41.90 -8.93
CA GLN A 214 39.56 41.76 -8.88
C GLN A 214 39.10 40.85 -10.02
N ALA A 215 38.41 39.76 -9.68
CA ALA A 215 37.75 38.92 -10.67
C ALA A 215 36.33 39.47 -10.90
N SER A 216 36.04 39.91 -12.11
CA SER A 216 34.67 40.26 -12.52
C SER A 216 34.50 39.95 -14.01
N ALA A 217 33.38 39.31 -14.31
CA ALA A 217 32.82 39.01 -15.63
C ALA A 217 33.54 37.96 -16.50
N GLY A 218 32.83 36.86 -16.72
CA GLY A 218 33.08 35.88 -17.77
C GLY A 218 32.03 34.78 -17.67
N GLY A 219 30.88 35.00 -18.29
CA GLY A 219 29.80 34.02 -18.31
C GLY A 219 30.11 32.75 -19.12
N GLU A 220 29.17 31.83 -18.96
CA GLU A 220 28.89 30.63 -19.77
C GLU A 220 29.53 29.27 -19.39
N GLU A 221 28.58 28.42 -18.98
CA GLU A 221 28.31 27.05 -19.41
C GLU A 221 29.18 25.86 -18.97
N ALA A 222 28.41 24.92 -18.42
CA ALA A 222 28.40 23.48 -18.66
C ALA A 222 29.28 22.56 -17.81
N SER A 223 28.64 21.43 -17.54
CA SER A 223 29.21 20.08 -17.44
C SER A 223 30.03 19.81 -16.18
N GLY A 224 29.81 18.72 -15.45
CA GLY A 224 29.47 17.39 -15.92
C GLY A 224 30.57 16.45 -15.42
N GLY A 225 30.16 15.39 -14.74
CA GLY A 225 30.98 14.21 -14.43
C GLY A 225 32.03 14.39 -13.34
N SER A 226 32.47 13.35 -12.64
CA SER A 226 32.06 11.95 -12.55
C SER A 226 32.69 11.38 -11.28
N GLU A 227 32.15 10.25 -10.85
CA GLU A 227 32.69 9.18 -9.99
C GLU A 227 34.21 9.07 -9.75
N PRO A 228 34.59 8.17 -8.82
CA PRO A 228 35.35 7.02 -9.31
C PRO A 228 34.67 5.68 -9.03
N ALA A 229 34.85 4.81 -10.02
CA ALA A 229 34.39 3.44 -10.17
C ALA A 229 34.83 2.48 -9.05
N GLY A 230 34.08 1.39 -8.88
CA GLY A 230 34.51 0.23 -8.13
C GLY A 230 33.55 -0.96 -8.14
N LEU A 231 33.65 -1.81 -9.17
CA LEU A 231 33.48 -3.27 -9.19
C LEU A 231 32.25 -3.89 -8.47
N GLY A 232 31.26 -4.31 -9.27
CA GLY A 232 30.53 -5.57 -9.06
C GLY A 232 29.49 -5.62 -7.93
N ALA A 233 28.51 -4.73 -7.94
CA ALA A 233 27.18 -4.93 -7.34
C ALA A 233 26.29 -3.83 -7.93
N GLY A 234 25.05 -4.14 -8.30
CA GLY A 234 24.14 -3.16 -8.92
C GLY A 234 24.03 -1.85 -8.13
N THR A 235 23.67 -0.76 -8.79
CA THR A 235 23.48 0.55 -8.17
C THR A 235 22.47 0.43 -7.03
N GLU A 236 22.89 0.74 -5.81
CA GLU A 236 22.02 0.72 -4.64
C GLU A 236 21.17 1.99 -4.59
N ILE A 237 19.85 1.83 -4.49
CA ILE A 237 18.88 2.91 -4.40
C ILE A 237 18.10 2.77 -3.10
N SER A 238 18.08 3.81 -2.28
CA SER A 238 17.25 3.86 -1.07
C SER A 238 15.86 4.44 -1.36
N ILE A 239 14.90 4.15 -0.48
CA ILE A 239 13.54 4.71 -0.59
C ILE A 239 13.60 6.24 -0.64
N ALA A 240 12.82 6.82 -1.55
CA ALA A 240 12.76 8.25 -1.83
C ALA A 240 14.03 8.88 -2.44
N GLN A 241 14.94 8.06 -2.99
CA GLN A 241 16.07 8.54 -3.78
C GLN A 241 15.88 8.25 -5.28
N ALA A 242 16.50 9.11 -6.08
CA ALA A 242 16.66 8.89 -7.51
C ALA A 242 18.09 8.47 -7.83
N ALA A 243 18.25 7.52 -8.75
CA ALA A 243 19.52 7.15 -9.32
C ALA A 243 19.47 7.24 -10.85
N SER A 244 20.62 7.54 -11.45
CA SER A 244 20.80 7.52 -12.90
C SER A 244 21.65 6.31 -13.24
N LEU A 245 21.20 5.49 -14.18
CA LEU A 245 21.90 4.30 -14.66
C LEU A 245 22.24 4.46 -16.14
N ALA A 246 23.21 3.66 -16.61
CA ALA A 246 23.70 3.66 -17.98
C ALA A 246 24.02 5.09 -18.48
N ASP A 247 24.92 5.78 -17.77
CA ASP A 247 25.37 7.14 -18.08
C ASP A 247 24.24 8.19 -18.19
N GLY A 248 23.16 7.99 -17.43
CA GLY A 248 22.02 8.90 -17.41
C GLY A 248 20.93 8.58 -18.44
N ALA A 249 21.06 7.48 -19.20
CA ALA A 249 20.03 7.01 -20.12
C ALA A 249 18.74 6.58 -19.40
N VAL A 250 18.85 6.10 -18.16
CA VAL A 250 17.71 5.69 -17.34
C VAL A 250 17.73 6.40 -16.00
N LYS A 251 16.63 7.08 -15.65
CA LYS A 251 16.42 7.64 -14.31
C LYS A 251 15.41 6.80 -13.54
N ILE A 252 15.78 6.32 -12.37
CA ILE A 252 14.93 5.50 -11.52
C ILE A 252 14.70 6.21 -10.20
N TYR A 253 13.47 6.21 -9.72
CA TYR A 253 13.10 6.64 -8.38
C TYR A 253 12.45 5.50 -7.62
N LEU A 254 12.96 5.19 -6.43
CA LEU A 254 12.39 4.13 -5.60
C LEU A 254 11.33 4.70 -4.65
N SER A 255 10.10 4.20 -4.78
CA SER A 255 8.96 4.67 -3.97
C SER A 255 8.64 3.75 -2.80
N ARG A 256 8.84 2.43 -2.95
CA ARG A 256 8.51 1.44 -1.92
C ARG A 256 9.28 0.13 -2.14
N ILE A 257 9.55 -0.57 -1.04
CA ILE A 257 10.05 -1.95 -1.02
C ILE A 257 9.05 -2.80 -0.24
N ASP A 258 8.70 -3.96 -0.77
CA ASP A 258 7.98 -5.02 -0.06
C ASP A 258 8.88 -6.26 -0.04
N THR A 259 9.55 -6.45 1.09
CA THR A 259 10.49 -7.57 1.28
C THR A 259 9.78 -8.92 1.46
N ALA A 260 8.52 -8.93 1.90
CA ALA A 260 7.73 -10.15 2.04
C ALA A 260 7.26 -10.68 0.68
N ALA A 261 6.89 -9.77 -0.23
CA ALA A 261 6.53 -10.09 -1.61
C ALA A 261 7.74 -10.14 -2.57
N GLY A 262 8.91 -9.65 -2.14
CA GLY A 262 10.11 -9.57 -2.98
C GLY A 262 9.96 -8.58 -4.14
N THR A 263 9.26 -7.46 -3.91
CA THR A 263 8.94 -6.48 -4.95
C THR A 263 9.45 -5.08 -4.57
N ALA A 264 9.86 -4.31 -5.57
CA ALA A 264 10.17 -2.88 -5.41
C ALA A 264 9.36 -2.05 -6.39
N ARG A 265 8.69 -1.01 -5.88
CA ARG A 265 7.94 -0.10 -6.72
C ARG A 265 8.81 1.06 -7.14
N ILE A 266 9.12 1.10 -8.43
CA ILE A 266 10.00 2.10 -9.02
C ILE A 266 9.23 2.98 -10.01
N ALA A 267 9.65 4.22 -10.14
CA ALA A 267 9.27 5.09 -11.25
C ALA A 267 10.46 5.22 -12.20
N VAL A 268 10.25 4.92 -13.47
CA VAL A 268 11.27 5.01 -14.51
C VAL A 268 11.01 6.22 -15.38
N ASN A 269 12.05 7.03 -15.60
CA ASN A 269 12.01 8.29 -16.35
C ASN A 269 10.86 9.22 -15.91
N GLY A 270 10.56 9.21 -14.61
CA GLY A 270 9.62 10.13 -13.94
C GLY A 270 8.13 9.95 -14.27
N THR A 271 7.74 8.94 -15.04
CA THR A 271 6.35 8.84 -15.56
C THR A 271 5.73 7.45 -15.44
N GLN A 272 6.52 6.38 -15.55
CA GLN A 272 6.00 5.01 -15.47
C GLN A 272 6.32 4.39 -14.13
N VAL A 273 5.29 4.13 -13.31
CA VAL A 273 5.42 3.38 -12.06
C VAL A 273 5.24 1.90 -12.36
N SER A 274 6.19 1.06 -11.93
CA SER A 274 6.17 -0.37 -12.16
C SER A 274 6.71 -1.13 -10.96
N ASP A 275 6.21 -2.35 -10.77
CA ASP A 275 6.70 -3.27 -9.76
C ASP A 275 7.83 -4.11 -10.38
N LEU A 276 9.03 -3.93 -9.86
CA LEU A 276 10.23 -4.63 -10.26
C LEU A 276 10.43 -5.85 -9.35
N THR A 277 10.68 -7.02 -9.95
CA THR A 277 11.01 -8.27 -9.24
C THR A 277 12.24 -8.91 -9.88
N MET A 278 12.88 -9.86 -9.18
CA MET A 278 14.05 -10.58 -9.74
C MET A 278 13.73 -11.38 -11.01
N GLN A 279 12.47 -11.73 -11.25
CA GLN A 279 12.05 -12.53 -12.40
C GLN A 279 11.40 -11.70 -13.51
N ASN A 280 11.02 -10.46 -13.22
CA ASN A 280 10.30 -9.60 -14.15
C ASN A 280 10.99 -8.24 -14.25
N PRO A 281 11.96 -8.09 -15.18
CA PRO A 281 12.63 -6.82 -15.40
C PRO A 281 11.70 -5.80 -16.07
N VAL A 282 12.00 -4.52 -15.87
CA VAL A 282 11.21 -3.41 -16.43
C VAL A 282 11.95 -2.81 -17.63
N LYS A 283 11.25 -2.59 -18.74
CA LYS A 283 11.81 -1.92 -19.92
C LYS A 283 11.73 -0.40 -19.80
N ALA A 284 12.81 0.26 -20.21
CA ALA A 284 13.00 1.70 -20.16
C ALA A 284 13.57 2.19 -21.50
N GLY A 285 12.71 2.33 -22.51
CA GLY A 285 13.18 2.53 -23.89
C GLY A 285 13.91 1.28 -24.40
N ASP A 286 15.14 1.45 -24.89
CA ASP A 286 16.00 0.35 -25.35
C ASP A 286 16.70 -0.39 -24.20
N CYS A 287 16.67 0.19 -23.00
CA CYS A 287 17.30 -0.38 -21.82
C CYS A 287 16.35 -1.33 -21.08
N THR A 288 16.94 -2.32 -20.41
CA THR A 288 16.25 -3.23 -19.48
C THR A 288 16.80 -3.03 -18.08
N VAL A 289 15.93 -2.74 -17.12
CA VAL A 289 16.26 -2.59 -15.70
C VAL A 289 16.02 -3.92 -15.00
N ASN A 290 17.08 -4.46 -14.41
CA ASN A 290 17.10 -5.69 -13.65
C ASN A 290 17.31 -5.40 -12.17
N LEU A 291 16.81 -6.31 -11.36
CA LEU A 291 16.92 -6.27 -9.91
C LEU A 291 17.86 -7.36 -9.46
N THR A 292 18.95 -6.95 -8.83
CA THR A 292 20.07 -7.84 -8.47
C THR A 292 20.13 -8.12 -6.97
N GLY A 293 19.45 -7.32 -6.15
CA GLY A 293 19.38 -7.54 -4.71
C GLY A 293 18.35 -6.66 -4.00
N PHE A 294 18.00 -7.05 -2.78
CA PHE A 294 17.12 -6.30 -1.88
C PHE A 294 17.65 -6.32 -0.45
N THR A 295 17.42 -5.22 0.24
CA THR A 295 17.47 -5.12 1.69
C THR A 295 16.15 -4.55 2.21
N GLU A 296 16.03 -4.36 3.53
CA GLU A 296 14.86 -3.69 4.11
C GLU A 296 14.75 -2.21 3.73
N ARG A 297 15.84 -1.57 3.29
CA ARG A 297 15.91 -0.11 3.10
C ARG A 297 16.32 0.31 1.70
N SER A 298 16.86 -0.61 0.92
CA SER A 298 17.43 -0.35 -0.40
C SER A 298 17.25 -1.53 -1.34
N VAL A 299 17.40 -1.25 -2.63
CA VAL A 299 17.47 -2.26 -3.69
C VAL A 299 18.70 -2.04 -4.53
N SER A 300 19.31 -3.14 -5.01
CA SER A 300 20.38 -3.10 -5.99
C SER A 300 19.80 -3.35 -7.36
N VAL A 301 19.97 -2.39 -8.27
CA VAL A 301 19.45 -2.46 -9.64
C VAL A 301 20.55 -2.26 -10.67
N GLU A 302 20.38 -2.85 -11.82
CA GLU A 302 21.31 -2.77 -12.95
C GLU A 302 20.52 -2.48 -14.22
N ALA A 303 21.03 -1.58 -15.07
CA ALA A 303 20.43 -1.30 -16.36
C ALA A 303 21.35 -1.81 -17.48
N SER A 304 20.77 -2.53 -18.44
CA SER A 304 21.46 -2.98 -19.65
C SER A 304 20.80 -2.36 -20.86
N CYS A 305 21.56 -1.54 -21.57
CA CYS A 305 21.27 -0.99 -22.89
C CYS A 305 22.40 -1.51 -23.82
#